data_AF-A0A348ANV3-F1
#
_entry.id   AF-A0A348ANV3-F1
#
_cell.length_a   1.000
_cell.length_b   1.000
_cell.length_c   1.000
_cell.angle_alpha   90.00
_cell.angle_beta   90.00
_cell.angle_gamma   90.00
#
_symmetry.space_group_name_H-M   'P 1'
#
loop_
_entity.id
_entity.type
_entity.pdbx_description
1 polymer ?
#
loop_
_entity_poly.entity_id
_entity_poly.type
_entity_poly.pdbx_seq_one_letter_code
_entity_poly.pdbx_strand_id
1 'polypeptide(L)'
;MDYKNLYVIITLKDQPGQFPVEGWRLNPKSMHKELLITLFEQKIWVDSHQVRLRRGAGTTFCWNEYNQGEYVTLNDQNVVCPECGWWICHKCGSCRCNKPQK
;
A
#
# COMPACT_ATOMS: atom_id res chain seq x y z
N MET A 1 -5.22 6.02 -6.14
CA MET A 1 -4.59 4.89 -5.42
C MET A 1 -4.93 3.61 -6.14
N ASP A 2 -3.97 2.70 -6.29
CA ASP A 2 -4.24 1.36 -6.83
C ASP A 2 -4.54 0.41 -5.66
N TYR A 3 -5.82 0.13 -5.46
CA TYR A 3 -6.31 -0.71 -4.36
C TYR A 3 -6.60 -2.15 -4.79
N LYS A 4 -6.33 -2.53 -6.06
CA LYS A 4 -6.51 -3.91 -6.49
C LYS A 4 -5.54 -4.81 -5.74
N ASN A 5 -6.03 -5.90 -5.13
CA ASN A 5 -5.27 -6.81 -4.28
C ASN A 5 -4.59 -6.11 -3.08
N LEU A 6 -5.14 -5.00 -2.62
CA LEU A 6 -4.67 -4.29 -1.43
C LEU A 6 -5.47 -4.73 -0.20
N TYR A 7 -4.79 -4.91 0.92
CA TYR A 7 -5.36 -5.32 2.18
C TYR A 7 -4.91 -4.37 3.29
N VAL A 8 -5.82 -4.05 4.20
CA VAL A 8 -5.51 -3.42 5.49
C VAL A 8 -5.24 -4.52 6.50
N ILE A 9 -4.14 -4.41 7.24
CA ILE A 9 -3.84 -5.28 8.37
C ILE A 9 -4.33 -4.59 9.64
N ILE A 10 -5.27 -5.23 10.34
CA ILE A 10 -5.78 -4.78 11.64
C ILE A 10 -5.54 -5.90 12.65
N THR A 11 -4.90 -5.58 13.77
CA THR A 11 -4.73 -6.52 14.87
C THR A 11 -5.97 -6.48 15.77
N LEU A 12 -6.69 -7.61 15.85
CA LEU A 12 -7.80 -7.81 16.76
C LEU A 12 -7.44 -8.93 17.73
N LYS A 13 -7.50 -8.70 19.05
CA LYS A 13 -7.19 -9.71 20.08
C LYS A 13 -5.89 -10.48 19.78
N ASP A 14 -4.83 -9.73 19.49
CA ASP A 14 -3.47 -10.22 19.21
C ASP A 14 -3.29 -11.04 17.92
N GLN A 15 -4.33 -11.18 17.09
CA GLN A 15 -4.20 -11.80 15.76
C GLN A 15 -4.33 -10.75 14.66
N PRO A 16 -3.32 -10.60 13.78
CA PRO A 16 -3.41 -9.72 12.62
C PRO A 16 -4.38 -10.31 11.60
N GLY A 17 -5.52 -9.64 11.40
CA GLY A 17 -6.47 -9.92 10.33
C GLY A 17 -6.14 -9.11 9.08
N GLN A 18 -6.40 -9.68 7.90
CA GLN A 18 -6.28 -8.99 6.61
C GLN A 18 -7.66 -8.70 6.04
N PHE A 19 -7.92 -7.43 5.76
CA PHE A 19 -9.20 -6.94 5.28
C PHE A 19 -9.02 -6.38 3.87
N PRO A 20 -9.71 -6.91 2.85
CA PRO A 20 -9.56 -6.42 1.48
C PRO A 20 -10.05 -4.98 1.38
N VAL A 21 -9.34 -4.16 0.63
CA VAL A 21 -9.75 -2.78 0.33
C VAL A 21 -10.81 -2.81 -0.76
N GLU A 22 -11.97 -2.26 -0.46
CA GLU A 22 -13.14 -2.21 -1.35
C GLU A 22 -13.23 -0.90 -2.14
N GLY A 23 -12.52 0.13 -1.69
CA GLY A 23 -12.51 1.45 -2.31
C GLY A 23 -11.58 2.42 -1.57
N TRP A 24 -11.43 3.62 -2.12
CA TRP A 24 -10.66 4.68 -1.48
C TRP A 24 -11.29 6.04 -1.73
N ARG A 25 -11.03 7.00 -0.84
CA ARG A 25 -11.38 8.42 -1.01
C ARG A 25 -10.28 9.32 -0.46
N LEU A 26 -10.32 10.59 -0.82
CA LEU A 26 -9.45 11.60 -0.21
C LEU A 26 -10.19 12.25 0.96
N ASN A 27 -9.58 12.29 2.15
CA ASN A 27 -10.12 13.04 3.27
C ASN A 27 -9.78 14.54 3.09
N PRO A 28 -10.77 15.44 3.02
CA PRO A 28 -10.51 16.86 2.76
C PRO A 28 -9.86 17.61 3.93
N LYS A 29 -9.87 17.05 5.15
CA LYS A 29 -9.27 17.67 6.35
C LYS A 29 -7.80 17.31 6.50
N SER A 30 -7.47 16.01 6.38
CA SER A 30 -6.08 15.54 6.53
C SER A 30 -5.32 15.51 5.20
N MET A 31 -6.02 15.59 4.07
CA MET A 31 -5.48 15.32 2.72
C MET A 31 -4.93 13.90 2.55
N HIS A 32 -5.18 13.02 3.51
CA HIS A 32 -4.79 11.61 3.42
C HIS A 32 -5.82 10.81 2.65
N LYS A 33 -5.40 9.64 2.18
CA LYS A 33 -6.29 8.68 1.54
C LYS A 33 -6.93 7.81 2.61
N GLU A 34 -8.24 7.66 2.53
CA GLU A 34 -8.99 6.73 3.36
C GLU A 34 -9.40 5.52 2.53
N LEU A 35 -9.35 4.35 3.16
CA LEU A 35 -9.64 3.06 2.56
C LEU A 35 -10.94 2.51 3.12
N LEU A 36 -11.80 2.04 2.23
CA LEU A 36 -13.02 1.35 2.61
C LEU A 36 -12.71 -0.12 2.85
N ILE A 37 -13.09 -0.63 4.02
CA ILE A 37 -13.05 -2.05 4.36
C ILE A 37 -14.35 -2.45 5.08
N THR A 38 -14.69 -3.73 5.03
CA THR A 38 -15.75 -4.31 5.87
C THR A 38 -15.15 -4.99 7.10
N LEU A 39 -15.53 -4.53 8.29
CA LEU A 39 -15.12 -5.07 9.58
C LEU A 39 -16.37 -5.34 10.42
N PHE A 40 -16.54 -6.58 10.93
CA PHE A 40 -17.75 -7.00 11.66
C PHE A 40 -19.06 -6.64 10.92
N GLU A 41 -19.10 -6.91 9.61
CA GLU A 41 -20.23 -6.60 8.71
C GLU A 41 -20.53 -5.10 8.53
N GLN A 42 -19.67 -4.23 9.05
CA GLN A 42 -19.80 -2.78 8.92
C GLN A 42 -18.74 -2.21 7.98
N LYS A 43 -19.18 -1.33 7.09
CA LYS A 43 -18.29 -0.57 6.20
C LYS A 43 -17.67 0.60 6.94
N ILE A 44 -16.35 0.62 7.02
CA ILE A 44 -15.59 1.66 7.70
C ILE A 44 -14.52 2.26 6.77
N TRP A 45 -14.24 3.54 6.98
CA TRP A 45 -13.15 4.25 6.33
C TRP A 45 -11.98 4.36 7.29
N VAL A 46 -10.80 3.90 6.87
CA VAL A 46 -9.56 3.96 7.66
C VAL A 46 -8.50 4.77 6.94
N ASP A 47 -7.77 5.61 7.68
CA ASP A 47 -6.68 6.41 7.11
C ASP A 47 -5.51 5.51 6.71
N SER A 48 -5.08 5.59 5.44
CA SER A 48 -4.01 4.77 4.88
C SER A 48 -2.65 4.99 5.55
N HIS A 49 -2.42 6.14 6.18
CA HIS A 49 -1.20 6.46 6.93
C HIS A 49 -1.20 5.92 8.36
N GLN A 50 -2.37 5.54 8.88
CA GLN A 50 -2.56 5.07 10.26
C GLN A 50 -2.71 3.55 10.35
N VAL A 51 -2.65 2.84 9.22
CA VAL A 51 -2.81 1.39 9.15
C VAL A 51 -1.65 0.73 8.44
N ARG A 52 -1.39 -0.54 8.76
CA ARG A 52 -0.46 -1.36 7.98
C ARG A 52 -1.17 -1.85 6.73
N LEU A 53 -0.47 -1.76 5.59
CA LEU A 53 -0.98 -2.17 4.30
C LEU A 53 -0.19 -3.36 3.78
N ARG A 54 -0.88 -4.30 3.12
CA ARG A 54 -0.29 -5.41 2.38
C ARG A 54 -0.85 -5.44 0.98
N ARG A 55 0.00 -5.67 -0.01
CA ARG A 55 -0.42 -5.92 -1.39
C ARG A 55 -0.14 -7.39 -1.71
N GLY A 56 -1.13 -8.06 -2.29
CA GLY A 56 -1.00 -9.45 -2.75
C GLY A 56 0.01 -9.59 -3.89
N ALA A 57 0.24 -10.83 -4.32
CA ALA A 57 1.29 -11.20 -5.27
C ALA A 57 1.32 -10.33 -6.55
N GLY A 58 2.54 -10.06 -6.99
CA GLY A 58 2.90 -9.29 -8.15
C GLY A 58 4.41 -9.03 -8.10
N THR A 59 5.02 -8.75 -9.24
CA THR A 59 6.38 -8.24 -9.30
C THR A 59 6.29 -6.78 -9.72
N THR A 60 7.07 -5.92 -9.10
CA THR A 60 7.19 -4.53 -9.55
C THR A 60 8.66 -4.18 -9.63
N PHE A 61 9.03 -3.68 -10.79
CA PHE A 61 10.35 -3.19 -11.15
C PHE A 61 10.71 -1.96 -10.31
N CYS A 62 11.82 -1.98 -9.58
CA CYS A 62 12.32 -0.80 -8.88
C CYS A 62 12.96 0.18 -9.88
N TRP A 63 12.76 1.49 -9.77
CA TRP A 63 13.30 2.41 -10.81
C TRP A 63 14.82 2.50 -10.84
N ASN A 64 15.50 2.12 -9.75
CA ASN A 64 16.95 2.04 -9.71
C ASN A 64 17.50 0.98 -10.68
N GLU A 65 16.68 -0.02 -11.05
CA GLU A 65 17.01 -1.01 -12.08
C GLU A 65 17.21 -0.36 -13.47
N TYR A 66 16.45 0.69 -13.80
CA TYR A 66 16.55 1.36 -15.10
C TYR A 66 17.81 2.22 -15.26
N ASN A 67 18.35 2.74 -14.16
CA ASN A 67 19.51 3.63 -14.19
C ASN A 67 20.82 2.93 -13.76
N GLN A 68 20.76 1.83 -12.99
CA GLN A 68 21.94 1.18 -12.41
C GLN A 68 22.05 -0.34 -12.67
N GLY A 69 21.05 -0.98 -13.28
CA GLY A 69 21.14 -2.38 -13.73
C GLY A 69 21.04 -3.47 -12.64
N GLU A 70 20.75 -3.12 -11.39
CA GLU A 70 20.43 -4.13 -10.36
C GLU A 70 18.98 -4.60 -10.49
N TYR A 71 18.63 -5.84 -10.15
CA TYR A 71 17.26 -6.35 -10.10
C TYR A 71 16.76 -6.42 -8.65
N VAL A 72 15.59 -5.84 -8.35
CA VAL A 72 14.97 -5.82 -7.03
C VAL A 72 13.54 -6.32 -7.15
N THR A 73 13.32 -7.58 -6.78
CA THR A 73 11.97 -8.13 -6.70
C THR A 73 11.23 -7.53 -5.51
N LEU A 74 10.15 -6.81 -5.78
CA LEU A 74 9.17 -6.42 -4.77
C LEU A 74 8.13 -7.54 -4.60
N ASN A 75 7.88 -7.93 -3.36
CA ASN A 75 6.98 -9.00 -2.96
C ASN A 75 6.12 -8.56 -1.76
N ASP A 76 5.31 -9.48 -1.24
CA ASP A 76 4.36 -9.24 -0.15
C ASP A 76 5.00 -8.92 1.21
N GLN A 77 6.32 -9.06 1.35
CA GLN A 77 7.08 -8.62 2.51
C GLN A 77 7.48 -7.13 2.43
N ASN A 78 7.36 -6.50 1.26
CA ASN A 78 7.67 -5.07 1.12
C ASN A 78 6.55 -4.20 1.69
N VAL A 79 6.96 -3.08 2.30
CA VAL A 79 6.05 -2.04 2.78
C VAL A 79 5.26 -1.48 1.59
N VAL A 80 3.96 -1.26 1.79
CA VAL A 80 3.10 -0.64 0.78
C VAL A 80 2.99 0.85 1.03
N CYS A 81 3.07 1.63 -0.04
CA CYS A 81 2.95 3.07 0.00
C CYS A 81 1.49 3.48 0.27
N PRO A 82 1.22 4.27 1.33
CA PRO A 82 -0.13 4.72 1.67
C PRO A 82 -0.74 5.66 0.63
N GLU A 83 0.10 6.24 -0.23
CA GLU A 83 -0.34 7.15 -1.29
C GLU A 83 -0.80 6.43 -2.55
N CYS A 84 0.00 5.52 -3.09
CA CYS A 84 -0.29 4.91 -4.38
C CYS A 84 -0.79 3.47 -4.29
N GLY A 85 -0.66 2.81 -3.13
CA GLY A 85 -1.03 1.41 -2.94
C GLY A 85 -0.04 0.40 -3.54
N TRP A 86 1.10 0.86 -4.07
CA TRP A 86 2.19 0.02 -4.57
C TRP A 86 3.27 -0.20 -3.52
N TRP A 87 4.07 -1.25 -3.67
CA TRP A 87 5.24 -1.47 -2.83
C TRP A 87 6.23 -0.31 -2.88
N ILE A 88 6.87 -0.06 -1.75
CA ILE A 88 8.03 0.80 -1.58
C ILE A 88 9.27 -0.08 -1.77
N CYS A 89 10.16 0.33 -2.67
CA CYS A 89 11.42 -0.33 -2.89
C CYS A 89 12.29 -0.22 -1.63
N HIS A 90 12.63 -1.35 -1.01
CA HIS A 90 13.39 -1.39 0.24
C HIS A 90 14.82 -0.88 0.10
N LYS A 91 15.37 -0.83 -1.13
CA LYS A 91 16.72 -0.28 -1.39
C LYS A 91 16.74 1.25 -1.51
N CYS A 92 15.80 1.85 -2.25
CA CYS A 92 15.85 3.28 -2.58
C CYS A 92 14.63 4.10 -2.13
N GLY A 93 13.66 3.49 -1.44
CA GLY A 93 12.46 4.17 -0.95
C GLY A 93 11.48 4.61 -2.06
N SER A 94 11.73 4.26 -3.32
CA SER A 94 10.84 4.65 -4.42
C SER A 94 9.55 3.80 -4.47
N CYS A 95 8.44 4.46 -4.79
CA CYS A 95 7.12 3.97 -5.11
C CYS A 95 6.72 4.45 -6.51
N ARG A 96 5.56 4.01 -7.00
CA ARG A 96 5.00 4.54 -8.25
C ARG A 96 4.69 6.05 -8.20
N CYS A 97 4.38 6.57 -7.01
CA CYS A 97 4.02 7.96 -6.76
C CYS A 97 5.18 8.96 -6.75
N ASN A 98 6.35 8.54 -6.26
CA ASN A 98 7.52 9.39 -6.08
C ASN A 98 8.63 9.00 -7.07
N LYS A 99 8.24 8.39 -8.19
CA LYS A 99 9.16 8.05 -9.27
C LYS A 99 10.01 9.29 -9.59
N PRO A 100 11.34 9.21 -9.52
CA PRO A 100 12.20 10.32 -9.94
C PRO A 100 11.88 10.68 -11.39
N GLN A 101 11.52 11.94 -11.63
CA GLN A 101 11.48 12.47 -12.99
C GLN A 101 12.93 12.57 -13.47
N LYS A 102 13.23 11.99 -14.63
CA LYS A 102 14.53 12.13 -15.27
C LYS A 102 14.77 13.56 -15.70
#